data_AF-A0A8H2X557-F1
#
_entry.id   AF-A0A8H2X557-F1
#
_cell.length_a   1.000
_cell.length_b   1.000
_cell.length_c   1.000
_cell.angle_alpha   90.00
_cell.angle_beta   90.00
_cell.angle_gamma   90.00
#
_symmetry.space_group_name_H-M   'P 1'
#
loop_
_entity.id
_entity.type
_entity.pdbx_description
1 polymer ?
#
loop_
_entity_poly.entity_id
_entity_poly.type
_entity_poly.pdbx_seq_one_letter_code
_entity_poly.pdbx_strand_id
1 'polypeptide(L)'
;MTIEPLTSEKKTRVAQADEELLASLGYKQEFKRAFTPFEVFGIAFSIIALVPSIASSLVYSLPYGGPVSMVWGWLAASVMIMFVGLALAELASAAPTSGGLYFWTWTFSPPSYKKVLSWLVGYANTLGSVACIASIDWGCAVQVTAAATIGSGGNFVATTGQTYGIYLAILFTHAVVCSLATNVLARLQGVYVILNLILFFGVLIALPAATPTEFMNTASFALGNFTNLSTYPAGFAFILSWLAPVWTIGAYDSCVHISEEASNAAIAVPWAIIGAIGISGILGTAMNIAITFCMGTDLEAIVNSDIGQPLAVILFNSFGQKATLGIWSVVVLTQWGMGSSIVLATSRQVFAFSRDGAMPFSNILYRMNPYTKTPVNTVWFSVFIAALLGLLAFAGEAAIAAVFSLSVIGLYIAYSIPIGARFLFKGHNYKPGPFDLGAFGLPVAIIAIMFMTFVNVVFLFPTELAPAVADMNYAVVVLGGVMIGCLIWYWFPKYGGVNWFEGPVVTVNVLPQTAHTGDIPWPNTCTLAPMTTPEITEERRVRIANADEELLASLGYKQEFKRTFTPFEVFGVAFSIISLVPSIASSLVYAMPNGGPASMVWGWLAASIFIMFAGLAMAELASAAPTSGGLYF
;
A
#
# COMPACT_ATOMS: atom_id res chain seq x y z
N MET A 1 -19.99 -1.07 -23.34
CA MET A 1 -20.73 -1.88 -22.34
C MET A 1 -21.07 -0.95 -21.19
N THR A 2 -22.33 -0.56 -21.05
CA THR A 2 -22.81 0.36 -20.00
C THR A 2 -22.71 -0.33 -18.64
N ILE A 3 -21.92 0.25 -17.73
CA ILE A 3 -21.75 -0.24 -16.36
C ILE A 3 -23.07 0.00 -15.62
N GLU A 4 -23.86 -1.05 -15.41
CA GLU A 4 -25.09 -0.94 -14.64
C GLU A 4 -24.75 -0.72 -13.16
N PRO A 5 -25.23 0.36 -12.52
CA PRO A 5 -24.93 0.63 -11.12
C PRO A 5 -25.55 -0.44 -10.22
N LEU A 6 -24.84 -0.83 -9.15
CA LEU A 6 -25.37 -1.68 -8.07
C LEU A 6 -26.79 -1.22 -7.69
N THR A 7 -27.73 -2.17 -7.63
CA THR A 7 -29.12 -1.91 -7.21
C THR A 7 -29.13 -1.25 -5.82
N SER A 8 -30.08 -0.33 -5.60
CA SER A 8 -30.22 0.44 -4.35
C SER A 8 -30.20 -0.48 -3.11
N GLU A 9 -30.88 -1.62 -3.18
CA GLU A 9 -31.00 -2.59 -2.10
C GLU A 9 -29.66 -3.23 -1.72
N LYS A 10 -28.80 -3.56 -2.69
CA LYS A 10 -27.49 -4.17 -2.43
C LYS A 10 -26.53 -3.18 -1.78
N LYS A 11 -26.59 -1.89 -2.14
CA LYS A 11 -25.79 -0.84 -1.48
C LYS A 11 -26.18 -0.65 -0.01
N THR A 12 -27.48 -0.68 0.28
CA THR A 12 -27.97 -0.57 1.66
C THR A 12 -27.52 -1.75 2.53
N ARG A 13 -27.62 -2.99 2.01
CA ARG A 13 -27.16 -4.18 2.74
C ARG A 13 -25.65 -4.15 3.05
N VAL A 14 -24.82 -3.73 2.09
CA VAL A 14 -23.37 -3.58 2.32
C VAL A 14 -23.08 -2.50 3.38
N ALA A 15 -23.77 -1.36 3.31
CA ALA A 15 -23.60 -0.30 4.29
C ALA A 15 -24.00 -0.73 5.70
N GLN A 16 -25.10 -1.49 5.84
CA GLN A 16 -25.55 -2.06 7.11
C GLN A 16 -24.54 -3.08 7.65
N ALA A 17 -24.08 -4.02 6.82
CA ALA A 17 -23.10 -5.03 7.22
C ALA A 17 -21.79 -4.40 7.70
N ASP A 18 -21.30 -3.37 7.01
CA ASP A 18 -20.10 -2.66 7.44
C ASP A 18 -20.32 -1.86 8.75
N GLU A 19 -21.52 -1.30 8.97
CA GLU A 19 -21.87 -0.57 10.20
C GLU A 19 -21.99 -1.54 11.39
N GLU A 20 -22.62 -2.69 11.18
CA GLU A 20 -22.71 -3.77 12.16
C GLU A 20 -21.32 -4.33 12.52
N LEU A 21 -20.45 -4.52 11.51
CA LEU A 21 -19.07 -4.96 11.74
C LEU A 21 -18.32 -3.92 12.57
N LEU A 22 -18.39 -2.63 12.23
CA LEU A 22 -17.73 -1.57 12.99
C LEU A 22 -18.25 -1.48 14.44
N ALA A 23 -19.57 -1.63 14.62
CA ALA A 23 -20.19 -1.67 15.93
C ALA A 23 -19.74 -2.89 16.75
N SER A 24 -19.57 -4.06 16.11
CA SER A 24 -19.04 -5.26 16.76
C SER A 24 -17.58 -5.11 17.22
N LEU A 25 -16.82 -4.24 16.56
CA LEU A 25 -15.46 -3.84 16.93
C LEU A 25 -15.44 -2.74 18.01
N GLY A 26 -16.61 -2.29 18.46
CA GLY A 26 -16.78 -1.31 19.54
C GLY A 26 -16.85 0.14 19.07
N TYR A 27 -16.95 0.42 17.77
CA TYR A 27 -16.96 1.78 17.25
C TYR A 27 -18.30 2.19 16.65
N LYS A 28 -18.71 3.43 16.93
CA LYS A 28 -19.80 4.11 16.22
C LYS A 28 -19.29 4.62 14.88
N GLN A 29 -20.12 4.55 13.85
CA GLN A 29 -19.81 5.19 12.58
C GLN A 29 -19.88 6.72 12.71
N GLU A 30 -18.72 7.38 12.76
CA GLU A 30 -18.61 8.85 12.79
C GLU A 30 -18.35 9.45 11.40
N PHE A 31 -17.69 8.68 10.55
CA PHE A 31 -17.31 9.07 9.21
C PHE A 31 -18.39 8.76 8.16
N LYS A 32 -18.40 9.56 7.10
CA LYS A 32 -19.26 9.31 5.94
C LYS A 32 -18.56 8.32 5.01
N ARG A 33 -19.22 7.19 4.71
CA ARG A 33 -18.77 6.24 3.69
C ARG A 33 -18.88 6.87 2.30
N ALA A 34 -17.74 7.26 1.76
CA ALA A 34 -17.64 7.95 0.48
C ALA A 34 -16.62 7.31 -0.46
N PHE A 35 -15.71 6.47 0.07
CA PHE A 35 -14.72 5.78 -0.74
C PHE A 35 -15.28 4.45 -1.25
N THR A 36 -15.36 4.34 -2.56
CA THR A 36 -15.58 3.09 -3.29
C THR A 36 -14.31 2.23 -3.28
N PRO A 37 -14.39 0.91 -3.54
CA PRO A 37 -13.19 0.06 -3.61
C PRO A 37 -12.11 0.57 -4.57
N PHE A 38 -12.50 1.21 -5.67
CA PHE A 38 -11.57 1.85 -6.60
C PHE A 38 -10.86 3.05 -5.98
N GLU A 39 -11.56 3.88 -5.20
CA GLU A 39 -10.97 5.03 -4.52
C GLU A 39 -10.09 4.59 -3.34
N VAL A 40 -10.44 3.49 -2.65
CA VAL A 40 -9.59 2.86 -1.61
C VAL A 40 -8.29 2.33 -2.21
N PHE A 41 -8.37 1.59 -3.32
CA PHE A 41 -7.19 1.22 -4.12
C PHE A 41 -6.42 2.45 -4.58
N GLY A 42 -7.14 3.48 -5.02
CA GLY A 42 -6.56 4.72 -5.51
C GLY A 42 -5.72 5.46 -4.47
N ILE A 43 -6.08 5.42 -3.18
CA ILE A 43 -5.24 5.97 -2.11
C ILE A 43 -3.91 5.23 -2.03
N ALA A 44 -3.94 3.90 -1.91
CA ALA A 44 -2.72 3.10 -1.79
C ALA A 44 -1.82 3.25 -3.03
N PHE A 45 -2.40 3.18 -4.23
CA PHE A 45 -1.67 3.33 -5.48
C PHE A 45 -1.13 4.75 -5.70
N SER A 46 -1.89 5.79 -5.34
CA SER A 46 -1.46 7.19 -5.49
C SER A 46 -0.40 7.60 -4.47
N ILE A 47 -0.34 6.96 -3.30
CA ILE A 47 0.76 7.16 -2.35
C ILE A 47 2.03 6.47 -2.82
N ILE A 48 1.93 5.38 -3.57
CA ILE A 48 3.12 4.75 -4.19
C ILE A 48 3.65 5.62 -5.33
N ALA A 49 2.76 6.21 -6.15
CA ALA A 49 3.09 7.12 -7.26
C ALA A 49 4.42 6.79 -7.96
N LEU A 50 4.41 5.75 -8.78
CA LEU A 50 5.63 5.01 -9.11
C LEU A 50 6.77 5.85 -9.73
N VAL A 51 6.48 6.66 -10.77
CA VAL A 51 7.51 7.49 -11.44
C VAL A 51 8.10 8.56 -10.51
N PRO A 52 7.30 9.41 -9.85
CA PRO A 52 7.86 10.44 -8.98
C PRO A 52 8.51 9.87 -7.71
N SER A 53 8.08 8.70 -7.24
CA SER A 53 8.77 7.98 -6.16
C SER A 53 10.10 7.38 -6.59
N ILE A 54 10.19 6.80 -7.80
CA ILE A 54 11.48 6.41 -8.39
C ILE A 54 12.38 7.64 -8.52
N ALA A 55 11.86 8.78 -8.98
CA ALA A 55 12.62 10.04 -9.05
C ALA A 55 13.23 10.40 -7.69
N SER A 56 12.42 10.37 -6.64
CA SER A 56 12.82 10.73 -5.26
C SER A 56 13.79 9.72 -4.62
N SER A 57 13.77 8.46 -5.07
CA SER A 57 14.52 7.37 -4.44
C SER A 57 15.71 6.86 -5.26
N LEU A 58 15.87 7.33 -6.50
CA LEU A 58 16.96 6.92 -7.39
C LEU A 58 18.34 7.25 -6.81
N VAL A 59 18.41 8.27 -5.96
CA VAL A 59 19.60 8.64 -5.17
C VAL A 59 20.08 7.53 -4.23
N TYR A 60 19.24 6.53 -3.93
CA TYR A 60 19.63 5.36 -3.16
C TYR A 60 19.99 4.18 -4.06
N SER A 61 19.23 3.89 -5.12
CA SER A 61 19.52 2.69 -5.93
C SER A 61 20.70 2.87 -6.88
N LEU A 62 20.92 4.08 -7.41
CA LEU A 62 21.95 4.35 -8.41
C LEU A 62 23.38 4.25 -7.86
N PRO A 63 23.72 4.85 -6.69
CA PRO A 63 25.07 4.75 -6.13
C PRO A 63 25.38 3.36 -5.58
N TYR A 64 24.38 2.63 -5.07
CA TYR A 64 24.57 1.35 -4.40
C TYR A 64 24.35 0.14 -5.34
N GLY A 65 25.05 0.12 -6.47
CA GLY A 65 25.08 -1.00 -7.41
C GLY A 65 24.48 -0.73 -8.78
N GLY A 66 24.02 0.51 -9.03
CA GLY A 66 23.66 0.99 -10.36
C GLY A 66 22.60 0.14 -11.06
N PRO A 67 22.78 -0.24 -12.33
CA PRO A 67 21.76 -0.92 -13.12
C PRO A 67 21.22 -2.21 -12.48
N VAL A 68 22.12 -3.05 -11.95
CA VAL A 68 21.76 -4.33 -11.32
C VAL A 68 20.89 -4.11 -10.09
N SER A 69 21.25 -3.16 -9.22
CA SER A 69 20.48 -2.84 -8.02
C SER A 69 19.11 -2.23 -8.35
N MET A 70 19.04 -1.36 -9.36
CA MET A 70 17.79 -0.76 -9.79
C MET A 70 16.77 -1.79 -10.29
N VAL A 71 17.19 -2.79 -11.07
CA VAL A 71 16.26 -3.79 -11.63
C VAL A 71 16.04 -4.95 -10.65
N TRP A 72 17.12 -5.62 -10.24
CA TRP A 72 17.02 -6.85 -9.46
C TRP A 72 16.84 -6.59 -7.97
N GLY A 73 17.41 -5.50 -7.45
CA GLY A 73 17.15 -5.05 -6.09
C GLY A 73 15.70 -4.64 -5.90
N TRP A 74 15.13 -3.91 -6.87
CA TRP A 74 13.71 -3.59 -6.90
C TRP A 74 12.82 -4.84 -6.90
N LEU A 75 13.08 -5.79 -7.81
CA LEU A 75 12.30 -7.00 -7.93
C LEU A 75 12.36 -7.85 -6.65
N ALA A 76 13.57 -8.07 -6.12
CA ALA A 76 13.79 -8.85 -4.91
C ALA A 76 13.07 -8.23 -3.70
N ALA A 77 13.24 -6.91 -3.48
CA ALA A 77 12.56 -6.21 -2.40
C ALA A 77 11.03 -6.23 -2.58
N SER A 78 10.52 -6.06 -3.80
CA SER A 78 9.08 -6.10 -4.09
C SER A 78 8.43 -7.42 -3.70
N VAL A 79 9.11 -8.55 -3.96
CA VAL A 79 8.64 -9.88 -3.52
C VAL A 79 8.56 -9.95 -1.99
N MET A 80 9.55 -9.41 -1.28
CA MET A 80 9.55 -9.38 0.19
C MET A 80 8.46 -8.46 0.76
N ILE A 81 8.24 -7.29 0.14
CA ILE A 81 7.18 -6.35 0.51
C ILE A 81 5.81 -6.99 0.32
N MET A 82 5.62 -7.85 -0.68
CA MET A 82 4.37 -8.59 -0.88
C MET A 82 4.03 -9.49 0.32
N PHE A 83 5.00 -10.16 0.95
CA PHE A 83 4.73 -10.92 2.18
C PHE A 83 4.23 -10.03 3.32
N VAL A 84 4.78 -8.82 3.45
CA VAL A 84 4.29 -7.84 4.43
C VAL A 84 2.87 -7.38 4.09
N GLY A 85 2.61 -7.10 2.81
CA GLY A 85 1.29 -6.74 2.29
C GLY A 85 0.23 -7.80 2.56
N LEU A 86 0.54 -9.08 2.30
CA LEU A 86 -0.36 -10.21 2.55
C LEU A 86 -0.69 -10.35 4.05
N ALA A 87 0.32 -10.22 4.92
CA ALA A 87 0.12 -10.28 6.37
C ALA A 87 -0.77 -9.12 6.87
N LEU A 88 -0.56 -7.89 6.39
CA LEU A 88 -1.40 -6.75 6.74
C LEU A 88 -2.81 -6.85 6.15
N ALA A 89 -2.95 -7.35 4.92
CA ALA A 89 -4.23 -7.52 4.26
C ALA A 89 -5.15 -8.47 5.06
N GLU A 90 -4.61 -9.57 5.58
CA GLU A 90 -5.35 -10.50 6.42
C GLU A 90 -5.86 -9.85 7.71
N LEU A 91 -5.01 -9.06 8.40
CA LEU A 91 -5.44 -8.30 9.58
C LEU A 91 -6.48 -7.22 9.25
N ALA A 92 -6.30 -6.53 8.12
CA ALA A 92 -7.22 -5.50 7.65
C ALA A 92 -8.58 -6.07 7.24
N SER A 93 -8.61 -7.29 6.69
CA SER A 93 -9.84 -7.99 6.36
C SER A 93 -10.61 -8.41 7.62
N ALA A 94 -9.90 -8.90 8.64
CA ALA A 94 -10.49 -9.34 9.90
C ALA A 94 -11.07 -8.19 10.74
N ALA A 95 -10.38 -7.04 10.80
CA ALA A 95 -10.79 -5.90 11.61
C ALA A 95 -10.49 -4.55 10.91
N PRO A 96 -11.31 -4.14 9.92
CA PRO A 96 -11.10 -2.90 9.16
C PRO A 96 -11.48 -1.66 9.99
N THR A 97 -10.57 -1.17 10.83
CA THR A 97 -10.75 0.07 11.62
C THR A 97 -9.71 1.11 11.24
N SER A 98 -10.05 2.40 11.35
CA SER A 98 -9.08 3.48 11.07
C SER A 98 -7.89 3.47 12.02
N GLY A 99 -8.06 2.91 13.22
CA GLY A 99 -6.98 2.68 14.18
C GLY A 99 -6.05 1.51 13.84
N GLY A 100 -6.50 0.58 12.98
CA GLY A 100 -5.72 -0.50 12.38
C GLY A 100 -4.69 -1.13 13.31
N LEU A 101 -3.42 -0.79 13.11
CA LEU A 101 -2.25 -1.35 13.78
C LEU A 101 -2.34 -1.38 15.32
N TYR A 102 -2.70 -0.28 15.97
CA TYR A 102 -2.74 -0.25 17.44
C TYR A 102 -3.98 -0.98 17.99
N PHE A 103 -5.07 -1.01 17.22
CA PHE A 103 -6.29 -1.76 17.53
C PHE A 103 -6.07 -3.27 17.41
N TRP A 104 -5.40 -3.72 16.35
CA TRP A 104 -4.99 -5.13 16.18
C TRP A 104 -4.03 -5.55 17.28
N THR A 105 -3.07 -4.68 17.61
CA THR A 105 -2.14 -4.92 18.72
C THR A 105 -2.90 -5.08 20.04
N TRP A 106 -3.90 -4.24 20.30
CA TRP A 106 -4.73 -4.35 21.50
C TRP A 106 -5.50 -5.66 21.55
N THR A 107 -6.07 -6.06 20.42
CA THR A 107 -6.93 -7.24 20.28
C THR A 107 -6.14 -8.55 20.44
N PHE A 108 -4.93 -8.63 19.89
CA PHE A 108 -4.13 -9.86 19.92
C PHE A 108 -3.16 -9.95 21.11
N SER A 109 -2.85 -8.84 21.76
CA SER A 109 -1.92 -8.84 22.89
C SER A 109 -2.59 -9.28 24.20
N PRO A 110 -1.87 -9.96 25.10
CA PRO A 110 -2.40 -10.38 26.39
C PRO A 110 -2.66 -9.16 27.30
N PRO A 111 -3.52 -9.29 28.31
CA PRO A 111 -3.91 -8.20 29.21
C PRO A 111 -2.73 -7.45 29.86
N SER A 112 -1.61 -8.14 30.12
CA SER A 112 -0.40 -7.57 30.74
C SER A 112 0.38 -6.63 29.82
N TYR A 113 0.35 -6.86 28.50
CA TYR A 113 1.18 -6.13 27.54
C TYR A 113 0.38 -5.28 26.55
N LYS A 114 -0.93 -5.49 26.41
CA LYS A 114 -1.75 -4.81 25.39
C LYS A 114 -1.69 -3.28 25.48
N LYS A 115 -1.68 -2.69 26.68
CA LYS A 115 -1.60 -1.22 26.85
C LYS A 115 -0.28 -0.67 26.32
N VAL A 116 0.85 -1.24 26.76
CA VAL A 116 2.19 -0.75 26.38
C VAL A 116 2.50 -1.03 24.90
N LEU A 117 2.08 -2.17 24.36
CA LEU A 117 2.31 -2.51 22.96
C LEU A 117 1.46 -1.64 22.03
N SER A 118 0.17 -1.44 22.32
CA SER A 118 -0.68 -0.54 21.52
C SER A 118 -0.20 0.90 21.57
N TRP A 119 0.31 1.35 22.72
CA TRP A 119 0.93 2.66 22.86
C TRP A 119 2.17 2.80 21.96
N LEU A 120 3.10 1.84 22.04
CA LEU A 120 4.31 1.81 21.23
C LEU A 120 3.99 1.83 19.73
N VAL A 121 3.04 0.98 19.31
CA VAL A 121 2.59 0.89 17.92
C VAL A 121 1.94 2.17 17.45
N GLY A 122 1.08 2.78 18.27
CA GLY A 122 0.42 4.05 17.93
C GLY A 122 1.42 5.18 17.67
N TYR A 123 2.41 5.34 18.56
CA TYR A 123 3.45 6.35 18.39
C TYR A 123 4.45 6.03 17.27
N ALA A 124 4.85 4.77 17.10
CA ALA A 124 5.69 4.35 15.98
C ALA A 124 4.99 4.60 14.64
N ASN A 125 3.68 4.31 14.55
CA ASN A 125 2.89 4.59 13.38
C ASN A 125 2.80 6.09 13.11
N THR A 126 2.41 6.90 14.09
CA THR A 126 2.33 8.37 13.93
C THR A 126 3.66 8.98 13.53
N LEU A 127 4.78 8.52 14.11
CA LEU A 127 6.12 8.95 13.71
C LEU A 127 6.42 8.58 12.25
N GLY A 128 6.16 7.32 11.87
CA GLY A 128 6.37 6.82 10.52
C GLY A 128 5.54 7.59 9.49
N SER A 129 4.24 7.76 9.74
CA SER A 129 3.32 8.46 8.85
C SER A 129 3.68 9.95 8.69
N VAL A 130 4.06 10.64 9.77
CA VAL A 130 4.46 12.06 9.67
C VAL A 130 5.83 12.20 8.99
N ALA A 131 6.76 11.26 9.21
CA ALA A 131 8.00 11.20 8.45
C ALA A 131 7.77 10.87 6.96
N CYS A 132 6.73 10.10 6.62
CA CYS A 132 6.30 9.92 5.22
C CYS A 132 5.86 11.26 4.62
N ILE A 133 4.99 12.02 5.29
CA ILE A 133 4.61 13.37 4.82
C ILE A 133 5.86 14.22 4.60
N ALA A 134 6.77 14.26 5.57
CA ALA A 134 7.96 15.09 5.48
C ALA A 134 8.90 14.68 4.33
N SER A 135 9.17 13.39 4.15
CA SER A 135 10.03 12.89 3.08
C SER A 135 9.40 13.06 1.69
N ILE A 136 8.11 12.79 1.53
CA ILE A 136 7.39 12.94 0.26
C ILE A 136 7.36 14.39 -0.18
N ASP A 137 7.01 15.31 0.73
CA ASP A 137 6.90 16.73 0.41
C ASP A 137 8.29 17.37 0.21
N TRP A 138 9.32 16.88 0.91
CA TRP A 138 10.70 17.29 0.65
C TRP A 138 11.16 16.83 -0.74
N GLY A 139 10.89 15.57 -1.11
CA GLY A 139 11.13 15.06 -2.46
C GLY A 139 10.42 15.91 -3.52
N CYS A 140 9.18 16.31 -3.27
CA CYS A 140 8.43 17.23 -4.14
C CYS A 140 9.12 18.60 -4.28
N ALA A 141 9.58 19.18 -3.17
CA ALA A 141 10.31 20.46 -3.19
C ALA A 141 11.60 20.35 -4.02
N VAL A 142 12.37 19.27 -3.86
CA VAL A 142 13.60 19.03 -4.64
C VAL A 142 13.27 18.83 -6.13
N GLN A 143 12.16 18.16 -6.47
CA GLN A 143 11.72 18.05 -7.87
C GLN A 143 11.33 19.41 -8.47
N VAL A 144 10.69 20.29 -7.69
CA VAL A 144 10.37 21.67 -8.12
C VAL A 144 11.66 22.47 -8.35
N THR A 145 12.64 22.38 -7.45
CA THR A 145 13.92 23.08 -7.61
C THR A 145 14.71 22.55 -8.81
N ALA A 146 14.68 21.23 -9.06
CA ALA A 146 15.27 20.63 -10.26
C ALA A 146 14.65 21.20 -11.54
N ALA A 147 13.32 21.39 -11.56
CA ALA A 147 12.63 22.05 -12.68
C ALA A 147 13.12 23.50 -12.88
N ALA A 148 13.33 24.25 -11.79
CA ALA A 148 13.85 25.60 -11.84
C ALA A 148 15.30 25.65 -12.33
N THR A 149 16.16 24.73 -11.88
CA THR A 149 17.54 24.59 -12.37
C THR A 149 17.56 24.32 -13.87
N ILE A 150 16.79 23.32 -14.34
CA ILE A 150 16.68 23.00 -15.77
C ILE A 150 16.12 24.19 -16.56
N GLY A 151 15.06 24.84 -16.07
CA GLY A 151 14.43 25.99 -16.72
C GLY A 151 15.33 27.21 -16.85
N SER A 152 16.20 27.43 -15.87
CA SER A 152 17.19 28.53 -15.88
C SER A 152 18.42 28.26 -16.75
N GLY A 153 18.56 27.04 -17.29
CA GLY A 153 19.77 26.59 -17.98
C GLY A 153 20.97 26.43 -17.03
N GLY A 154 20.72 26.07 -15.77
CA GLY A 154 21.75 25.91 -14.73
C GLY A 154 22.16 27.20 -14.00
N ASN A 155 21.58 28.35 -14.35
CA ASN A 155 21.91 29.63 -13.73
C ASN A 155 21.29 29.81 -12.33
N PHE A 156 20.35 28.95 -11.95
CA PHE A 156 19.70 28.93 -10.66
C PHE A 156 19.90 27.58 -10.00
N VAL A 157 20.56 27.56 -8.85
CA VAL A 157 20.65 26.39 -7.96
C VAL A 157 20.00 26.80 -6.63
N ALA A 158 18.98 26.06 -6.22
CA ALA A 158 18.23 26.40 -5.03
C ALA A 158 19.07 26.18 -3.76
N THR A 159 19.11 27.19 -2.90
CA THR A 159 19.66 27.05 -1.55
C THR A 159 18.72 26.22 -0.67
N THR A 160 19.24 25.60 0.39
CA THR A 160 18.44 24.86 1.38
C THR A 160 17.25 25.67 1.91
N GLY A 161 17.44 26.97 2.15
CA GLY A 161 16.37 27.86 2.60
C GLY A 161 15.27 28.08 1.56
N GLN A 162 15.62 28.16 0.28
CA GLN A 162 14.64 28.25 -0.81
C GLN A 162 13.87 26.94 -0.98
N THR A 163 14.56 25.79 -0.94
CA THR A 163 13.92 24.46 -0.97
C THR A 163 12.98 24.28 0.22
N TYR A 164 13.39 24.69 1.43
CA TYR A 164 12.54 24.66 2.62
C TYR A 164 11.31 25.59 2.49
N GLY A 165 11.46 26.76 1.87
CA GLY A 165 10.33 27.65 1.57
C GLY A 165 9.30 27.01 0.62
N ILE A 166 9.77 26.33 -0.43
CA ILE A 166 8.91 25.56 -1.36
C ILE A 166 8.24 24.40 -0.64
N TYR A 167 8.98 23.67 0.19
CA TYR A 167 8.48 22.60 1.04
C TYR A 167 7.32 23.06 1.94
N LEU A 168 7.48 24.20 2.63
CA LEU A 168 6.40 24.78 3.45
C LEU A 168 5.17 25.18 2.61
N ALA A 169 5.37 25.69 1.41
CA ALA A 169 4.27 26.03 0.50
C ALA A 169 3.50 24.76 0.07
N ILE A 170 4.20 23.68 -0.27
CA ILE A 170 3.60 22.38 -0.62
C ILE A 170 2.78 21.84 0.56
N LEU A 171 3.39 21.78 1.76
CA LEU A 171 2.72 21.37 3.00
C LEU A 171 1.43 22.17 3.26
N PHE A 172 1.50 23.49 3.09
CA PHE A 172 0.33 24.36 3.24
C PHE A 172 -0.78 24.02 2.24
N THR A 173 -0.43 23.77 0.97
CA THR A 173 -1.43 23.37 -0.04
C THR A 173 -2.05 22.01 0.28
N HIS A 174 -1.27 21.04 0.80
CA HIS A 174 -1.81 19.77 1.27
C HIS A 174 -2.75 19.95 2.45
N ALA A 175 -2.40 20.80 3.43
CA ALA A 175 -3.29 21.10 4.56
C ALA A 175 -4.64 21.66 4.11
N VAL A 176 -4.63 22.57 3.13
CA VAL A 176 -5.86 23.14 2.56
C VAL A 176 -6.69 22.07 1.85
N VAL A 177 -6.06 21.28 0.97
CA VAL A 177 -6.77 20.26 0.18
C VAL A 177 -7.33 19.16 1.07
N CYS A 178 -6.55 18.64 2.02
CA CYS A 178 -6.97 17.59 2.94
C CYS A 178 -8.01 18.06 3.98
N SER A 179 -8.23 19.37 4.08
CA SER A 179 -9.31 19.96 4.89
C SER A 179 -10.66 20.05 4.15
N LEU A 180 -10.71 19.75 2.86
CA LEU A 180 -11.94 19.73 2.06
C LEU A 180 -12.88 18.59 2.48
N ALA A 181 -14.12 18.61 1.98
CA ALA A 181 -15.12 17.58 2.27
C ALA A 181 -14.69 16.20 1.73
N THR A 182 -14.98 15.13 2.48
CA THR A 182 -14.62 13.75 2.14
C THR A 182 -14.95 13.34 0.71
N ASN A 183 -16.12 13.75 0.18
CA ASN A 183 -16.51 13.43 -1.19
C ASN A 183 -15.51 13.97 -2.24
N VAL A 184 -14.96 15.16 -2.03
CA VAL A 184 -13.96 15.75 -2.93
C VAL A 184 -12.65 14.96 -2.82
N LEU A 185 -12.23 14.66 -1.59
CA LEU A 185 -11.03 13.88 -1.31
C LEU A 185 -11.07 12.50 -1.96
N ALA A 186 -12.21 11.81 -1.92
CA ALA A 186 -12.41 10.51 -2.56
C ALA A 186 -12.27 10.60 -4.10
N ARG A 187 -12.89 11.60 -4.73
CA ARG A 187 -12.83 11.77 -6.19
C ARG A 187 -11.44 12.16 -6.70
N LEU A 188 -10.68 12.92 -5.91
CA LEU A 188 -9.30 13.25 -6.24
C LEU A 188 -8.41 12.01 -6.40
N GLN A 189 -8.67 10.93 -5.65
CA GLN A 189 -7.90 9.69 -5.77
C GLN A 189 -8.02 9.06 -7.16
N GLY A 190 -9.21 9.09 -7.76
CA GLY A 190 -9.39 8.61 -9.14
C GLY A 190 -8.58 9.43 -10.15
N VAL A 191 -8.51 10.75 -9.97
CA VAL A 191 -7.69 11.64 -10.81
C VAL A 191 -6.22 11.32 -10.64
N TYR A 192 -5.74 11.13 -9.41
CA TYR A 192 -4.35 10.80 -9.12
C TYR A 192 -3.93 9.46 -9.73
N VAL A 193 -4.79 8.43 -9.66
CA VAL A 193 -4.52 7.14 -10.32
C VAL A 193 -4.34 7.32 -11.82
N ILE A 194 -5.26 8.05 -12.48
CA ILE A 194 -5.20 8.27 -13.93
C ILE A 194 -3.94 9.05 -14.31
N LEU A 195 -3.60 10.12 -13.59
CA LEU A 195 -2.39 10.90 -13.83
C LEU A 195 -1.12 10.06 -13.66
N ASN A 196 -1.06 9.22 -12.62
CA ASN A 196 0.06 8.32 -12.40
C ASN A 196 0.22 7.28 -13.53
N LEU A 197 -0.89 6.71 -14.02
CA LEU A 197 -0.84 5.77 -15.15
C LEU A 197 -0.43 6.45 -16.46
N ILE A 198 -0.97 7.64 -16.74
CA ILE A 198 -0.58 8.42 -17.93
C ILE A 198 0.90 8.77 -17.88
N LEU A 199 1.39 9.26 -16.73
CA LEU A 199 2.81 9.57 -16.55
C LEU A 199 3.67 8.31 -16.71
N PHE A 200 3.27 7.19 -16.11
CA PHE A 200 3.98 5.93 -16.19
C PHE A 200 4.14 5.46 -17.64
N PHE A 201 3.03 5.28 -18.37
CA PHE A 201 3.11 4.81 -19.75
C PHE A 201 3.75 5.85 -20.67
N GLY A 202 3.53 7.14 -20.39
CA GLY A 202 4.17 8.24 -21.10
C GLY A 202 5.70 8.16 -21.01
N VAL A 203 6.26 8.03 -19.81
CA VAL A 203 7.71 7.91 -19.61
C VAL A 203 8.23 6.57 -20.14
N LEU A 204 7.53 5.46 -19.88
CA LEU A 204 7.95 4.11 -20.30
C LEU A 204 8.12 4.00 -21.82
N ILE A 205 7.26 4.68 -22.60
CA ILE A 205 7.32 4.67 -24.07
C ILE A 205 8.24 5.77 -24.59
N ALA A 206 8.11 6.99 -24.07
CA ALA A 206 8.82 8.14 -24.60
C ALA A 206 10.33 8.07 -24.32
N LEU A 207 10.74 7.57 -23.15
CA LEU A 207 12.16 7.56 -22.75
C LEU A 207 13.00 6.70 -23.72
N PRO A 208 12.69 5.43 -23.98
CA PRO A 208 13.43 4.64 -24.98
C PRO A 208 13.33 5.21 -26.40
N ALA A 209 12.22 5.84 -26.76
CA ALA A 209 12.01 6.38 -28.10
C ALA A 209 12.83 7.66 -28.38
N ALA A 210 13.07 8.48 -27.36
CA ALA A 210 13.77 9.75 -27.49
C ALA A 210 15.27 9.68 -27.17
N THR A 211 15.70 8.68 -26.38
CA THR A 211 17.08 8.59 -25.90
C THR A 211 18.09 8.48 -27.04
N PRO A 212 19.07 9.40 -27.14
CA PRO A 212 20.15 9.33 -28.13
C PRO A 212 20.97 8.05 -27.98
N THR A 213 21.52 7.55 -29.09
CA THR A 213 22.29 6.28 -29.12
C THR A 213 23.51 6.28 -28.19
N GLU A 214 24.07 7.44 -27.88
CA GLU A 214 25.18 7.62 -26.94
C GLU A 214 24.80 7.36 -25.47
N PHE A 215 23.53 7.51 -25.10
CA PHE A 215 23.00 7.20 -23.76
C PHE A 215 22.29 5.84 -23.71
N MET A 216 22.12 5.16 -24.85
CA MET A 216 21.52 3.84 -24.91
C MET A 216 22.52 2.77 -24.45
N ASN A 217 22.14 2.04 -23.41
CA ASN A 217 22.96 0.99 -22.81
C ASN A 217 22.67 -0.39 -23.44
N THR A 218 23.69 -1.24 -23.47
CA THR A 218 23.52 -2.65 -23.88
C THR A 218 22.83 -3.46 -22.78
N ALA A 219 22.21 -4.59 -23.14
CA ALA A 219 21.58 -5.49 -22.16
C ALA A 219 22.57 -5.99 -21.09
N SER A 220 23.84 -6.21 -21.46
CA SER A 220 24.89 -6.59 -20.51
C SER A 220 25.15 -5.50 -19.47
N PHE A 221 25.05 -4.24 -19.86
CA PHE A 221 25.16 -3.13 -18.92
C PHE A 221 23.89 -2.98 -18.08
N ALA A 222 22.75 -2.82 -18.75
CA ALA A 222 21.47 -2.50 -18.11
C ALA A 222 20.98 -3.56 -17.12
N LEU A 223 21.31 -4.84 -17.34
CA LEU A 223 20.84 -5.96 -16.51
C LEU A 223 21.97 -6.68 -15.75
N GLY A 224 23.23 -6.43 -16.09
CA GLY A 224 24.36 -7.21 -15.59
C GLY A 224 25.53 -6.40 -15.01
N ASN A 225 25.59 -5.09 -15.26
CA ASN A 225 26.66 -4.27 -14.70
C ASN A 225 26.33 -3.79 -13.29
N PHE A 226 27.24 -4.09 -12.36
CA PHE A 226 27.18 -3.62 -10.99
C PHE A 226 28.23 -2.53 -10.79
N THR A 227 27.78 -1.29 -10.64
CA THR A 227 28.65 -0.13 -10.35
C THR A 227 28.31 0.38 -8.97
N ASN A 228 29.30 0.36 -8.07
CA ASN A 228 29.14 0.82 -6.69
C ASN A 228 29.98 2.07 -6.46
N LEU A 229 29.30 3.16 -6.16
CA LEU A 229 29.92 4.45 -5.82
C LEU A 229 30.13 4.61 -4.31
N SER A 230 29.62 3.67 -3.51
CA SER A 230 29.89 3.64 -2.08
C SER A 230 31.14 2.85 -1.73
N THR A 231 31.63 3.08 -0.53
CA THR A 231 32.75 2.37 0.09
C THR A 231 32.37 0.97 0.59
N TYR A 232 31.08 0.63 0.69
CA TYR A 232 30.63 -0.67 1.18
C TYR A 232 30.98 -1.83 0.21
N PRO A 233 31.12 -3.07 0.72
CA PRO A 233 31.19 -4.25 -0.15
C PRO A 233 29.95 -4.38 -1.04
N ALA A 234 30.14 -4.88 -2.26
CA ALA A 234 29.09 -4.99 -3.28
C ALA A 234 27.79 -5.64 -2.78
N GLY A 235 27.89 -6.72 -1.99
CA GLY A 235 26.71 -7.38 -1.43
C GLY A 235 25.92 -6.50 -0.47
N PHE A 236 26.59 -5.70 0.37
CA PHE A 236 25.90 -4.79 1.30
C PHE A 236 25.35 -3.57 0.57
N ALA A 237 26.07 -3.01 -0.41
CA ALA A 237 25.57 -1.95 -1.28
C ALA A 237 24.28 -2.39 -2.00
N PHE A 238 24.25 -3.60 -2.57
CA PHE A 238 23.02 -4.15 -3.17
C PHE A 238 21.84 -4.15 -2.18
N ILE A 239 22.06 -4.49 -0.91
CA ILE A 239 21.01 -4.45 0.11
C ILE A 239 20.65 -3.01 0.51
N LEU A 240 21.61 -2.09 0.62
CA LEU A 240 21.33 -0.66 0.87
C LEU A 240 20.45 -0.06 -0.22
N SER A 241 20.62 -0.50 -1.48
CA SER A 241 19.77 -0.08 -2.59
C SER A 241 18.28 -0.38 -2.39
N TRP A 242 17.93 -1.35 -1.53
CA TRP A 242 16.54 -1.72 -1.24
C TRP A 242 15.76 -0.61 -0.55
N LEU A 243 16.43 0.44 -0.05
CA LEU A 243 15.76 1.66 0.41
C LEU A 243 14.87 2.25 -0.69
N ALA A 244 15.27 2.18 -1.95
CA ALA A 244 14.46 2.70 -3.05
C ALA A 244 13.10 1.99 -3.21
N PRO A 245 13.04 0.65 -3.41
CA PRO A 245 11.76 -0.06 -3.51
C PRO A 245 10.98 -0.10 -2.19
N VAL A 246 11.65 -0.18 -1.04
CA VAL A 246 10.96 -0.23 0.26
C VAL A 246 10.28 1.10 0.59
N TRP A 247 10.96 2.22 0.32
CA TRP A 247 10.36 3.54 0.51
C TRP A 247 9.28 3.81 -0.54
N THR A 248 9.53 3.44 -1.80
CA THR A 248 8.57 3.67 -2.90
C THR A 248 7.29 2.85 -2.73
N ILE A 249 7.42 1.55 -2.48
CA ILE A 249 6.29 0.65 -2.20
C ILE A 249 6.05 0.62 -0.68
N GLY A 250 5.97 1.81 -0.09
CA GLY A 250 5.70 2.05 1.32
C GLY A 250 4.28 2.55 1.57
N ALA A 251 3.91 2.71 2.84
CA ALA A 251 2.64 3.30 3.28
C ALA A 251 1.37 2.70 2.63
N TYR A 252 1.43 1.45 2.20
CA TYR A 252 0.30 0.73 1.61
C TYR A 252 -0.82 0.45 2.62
N ASP A 253 -0.54 0.55 3.93
CA ASP A 253 -1.56 0.52 4.99
C ASP A 253 -2.42 1.80 5.06
N SER A 254 -2.11 2.83 4.26
CA SER A 254 -2.89 4.07 4.23
C SER A 254 -4.38 3.87 3.98
N CYS A 255 -4.76 2.81 3.22
CA CYS A 255 -6.15 2.45 3.01
C CYS A 255 -6.84 1.88 4.27
N VAL A 256 -6.08 1.32 5.22
CA VAL A 256 -6.58 0.89 6.54
C VAL A 256 -7.08 2.10 7.33
N HIS A 257 -6.35 3.21 7.31
CA HIS A 257 -6.74 4.43 8.02
C HIS A 257 -8.02 5.07 7.46
N ILE A 258 -8.40 4.73 6.24
CA ILE A 258 -9.62 5.21 5.56
C ILE A 258 -10.75 4.17 5.63
N SER A 259 -10.57 3.06 6.36
CA SER A 259 -11.56 1.97 6.40
C SER A 259 -12.94 2.41 6.93
N GLU A 260 -13.00 3.35 7.89
CA GLU A 260 -14.27 3.91 8.41
C GLU A 260 -14.99 4.80 7.38
N GLU A 261 -14.27 5.33 6.38
CA GLU A 261 -14.82 6.10 5.24
C GLU A 261 -15.03 5.22 3.98
N ALA A 262 -14.62 3.95 4.03
CA ALA A 262 -14.69 2.99 2.92
C ALA A 262 -16.00 2.21 2.88
N SER A 263 -16.41 1.81 1.69
CA SER A 263 -17.49 0.86 1.45
C SER A 263 -16.93 -0.54 1.24
N ASN A 264 -17.58 -1.54 1.85
CA ASN A 264 -17.15 -2.93 1.86
C ASN A 264 -15.70 -3.09 2.37
N ALA A 265 -15.39 -2.46 3.51
CA ALA A 265 -14.02 -2.22 3.95
C ALA A 265 -13.21 -3.53 4.18
N ALA A 266 -13.87 -4.57 4.69
CA ALA A 266 -13.28 -5.88 4.94
C ALA A 266 -12.78 -6.59 3.67
N ILE A 267 -13.25 -6.16 2.48
CA ILE A 267 -12.83 -6.69 1.17
C ILE A 267 -12.03 -5.64 0.40
N ALA A 268 -12.46 -4.37 0.41
CA ALA A 268 -11.83 -3.31 -0.36
C ALA A 268 -10.40 -3.02 0.10
N VAL A 269 -10.17 -2.96 1.42
CA VAL A 269 -8.86 -2.65 2.01
C VAL A 269 -7.80 -3.74 1.71
N PRO A 270 -8.03 -5.05 1.96
CA PRO A 270 -7.02 -6.07 1.66
C PRO A 270 -6.65 -6.13 0.17
N TRP A 271 -7.64 -6.07 -0.73
CA TRP A 271 -7.37 -6.08 -2.17
C TRP A 271 -6.67 -4.80 -2.64
N ALA A 272 -6.93 -3.65 -2.00
CA ALA A 272 -6.18 -2.43 -2.24
C ALA A 272 -4.69 -2.57 -1.89
N ILE A 273 -4.38 -3.16 -0.73
CA ILE A 273 -2.99 -3.41 -0.29
C ILE A 273 -2.27 -4.33 -1.28
N ILE A 274 -2.83 -5.53 -1.52
CA ILE A 274 -2.21 -6.56 -2.37
C ILE A 274 -2.07 -6.06 -3.81
N GLY A 275 -3.13 -5.44 -4.33
CA GLY A 275 -3.14 -4.89 -5.69
C GLY A 275 -2.12 -3.77 -5.87
N ALA A 276 -2.05 -2.82 -4.93
CA ALA A 276 -1.13 -1.69 -5.03
C ALA A 276 0.34 -2.15 -4.98
N ILE A 277 0.68 -3.10 -4.09
CA ILE A 277 2.04 -3.66 -4.01
C ILE A 277 2.38 -4.47 -5.26
N GLY A 278 1.49 -5.38 -5.69
CA GLY A 278 1.76 -6.27 -6.82
C GLY A 278 1.92 -5.52 -8.14
N ILE A 279 1.02 -4.58 -8.42
CA ILE A 279 1.10 -3.73 -9.62
C ILE A 279 2.36 -2.87 -9.57
N SER A 280 2.68 -2.24 -8.44
CA SER A 280 3.85 -1.37 -8.33
C SER A 280 5.17 -2.13 -8.40
N GLY A 281 5.24 -3.35 -7.89
CA GLY A 281 6.41 -4.22 -8.03
C GLY A 281 6.70 -4.54 -9.50
N ILE A 282 5.68 -4.93 -10.26
CA ILE A 282 5.81 -5.27 -11.69
C ILE A 282 6.11 -4.02 -12.52
N LEU A 283 5.28 -2.98 -12.40
CA LEU A 283 5.44 -1.74 -13.17
C LEU A 283 6.76 -1.03 -12.83
N GLY A 284 7.16 -1.04 -11.57
CA GLY A 284 8.44 -0.47 -11.13
C GLY A 284 9.64 -1.19 -11.69
N THR A 285 9.57 -2.53 -11.81
CA THR A 285 10.61 -3.31 -12.50
C THR A 285 10.70 -2.89 -13.96
N ALA A 286 9.56 -2.76 -14.66
CA ALA A 286 9.54 -2.31 -16.06
C ALA A 286 10.10 -0.88 -16.25
N MET A 287 9.78 0.04 -15.34
CA MET A 287 10.31 1.41 -15.37
C MET A 287 11.82 1.44 -15.11
N ASN A 288 12.30 0.71 -14.10
CA ASN A 288 13.74 0.63 -13.83
C ASN A 288 14.50 0.04 -15.01
N ILE A 289 13.96 -0.99 -15.68
CA ILE A 289 14.54 -1.51 -16.93
C ILE A 289 14.62 -0.40 -17.99
N ALA A 290 13.53 0.32 -18.25
CA ALA A 290 13.56 1.40 -19.23
C ALA A 290 14.60 2.48 -18.89
N ILE A 291 14.72 2.85 -17.62
CA ILE A 291 15.74 3.80 -17.15
C ILE A 291 17.15 3.25 -17.34
N THR A 292 17.44 2.01 -16.93
CA THR A 292 18.80 1.45 -17.03
C THR A 292 19.27 1.27 -18.47
N PHE A 293 18.34 1.04 -19.41
CA PHE A 293 18.64 1.03 -20.85
C PHE A 293 18.88 2.43 -21.44
N CYS A 294 18.43 3.50 -20.78
CA CYS A 294 18.43 4.86 -21.34
C CYS A 294 19.27 5.90 -20.58
N MET A 295 19.85 5.54 -19.44
CA MET A 295 20.51 6.51 -18.55
C MET A 295 21.94 6.88 -18.95
N GLY A 296 22.59 6.12 -19.84
CA GLY A 296 24.04 6.21 -20.09
C GLY A 296 24.89 5.46 -19.06
N THR A 297 26.21 5.53 -19.20
CA THR A 297 27.18 4.77 -18.38
C THR A 297 27.88 5.59 -17.31
N ASP A 298 27.88 6.93 -17.43
CA ASP A 298 28.53 7.83 -16.48
C ASP A 298 27.62 8.13 -15.27
N LEU A 299 27.64 7.22 -14.30
CA LEU A 299 26.78 7.33 -13.11
C LEU A 299 27.22 8.47 -12.18
N GLU A 300 28.51 8.79 -12.13
CA GLU A 300 29.02 9.88 -11.29
C GLU A 300 28.51 11.23 -11.80
N ALA A 301 28.49 11.46 -13.11
CA ALA A 301 27.92 12.68 -13.69
C ALA A 301 26.42 12.82 -13.42
N ILE A 302 25.68 11.71 -13.37
CA ILE A 302 24.24 11.71 -13.08
C ILE A 302 23.99 12.02 -11.60
N VAL A 303 24.74 11.38 -10.70
CA VAL A 303 24.56 11.53 -9.24
C VAL A 303 25.02 12.91 -8.76
N ASN A 304 26.13 13.42 -9.28
CA ASN A 304 26.74 14.68 -8.83
C ASN A 304 26.25 15.91 -9.61
N SER A 305 25.17 15.80 -10.38
CA SER A 305 24.65 16.92 -11.17
C SER A 305 23.99 17.99 -10.29
N ASP A 306 24.23 19.27 -10.62
CA ASP A 306 23.58 20.43 -9.99
C ASP A 306 22.06 20.46 -10.15
N ILE A 307 21.49 19.64 -11.05
CA ILE A 307 20.04 19.44 -11.15
C ILE A 307 19.49 18.81 -9.86
N GLY A 308 20.31 18.05 -9.11
CA GLY A 308 19.97 17.47 -7.81
C GLY A 308 18.97 16.31 -7.86
N GLN A 309 18.60 15.85 -9.05
CA GLN A 309 17.62 14.78 -9.27
C GLN A 309 18.10 13.85 -10.40
N PRO A 310 18.62 12.64 -10.08
CA PRO A 310 19.17 11.72 -11.08
C PRO A 310 18.21 11.39 -12.24
N LEU A 311 16.92 11.19 -11.96
CA LEU A 311 15.94 10.91 -13.02
C LEU A 311 15.72 12.14 -13.91
N ALA A 312 15.78 13.35 -13.35
CA ALA A 312 15.66 14.58 -14.13
C ALA A 312 16.84 14.74 -15.09
N VAL A 313 18.05 14.38 -14.65
CA VAL A 313 19.27 14.37 -15.49
C VAL A 313 19.10 13.39 -16.65
N ILE A 314 18.64 12.17 -16.36
CA ILE A 314 18.41 11.14 -17.38
C ILE A 314 17.39 11.64 -18.41
N LEU A 315 16.27 12.19 -17.96
CA LEU A 315 15.27 12.78 -18.86
C LEU A 315 15.83 14.00 -19.61
N PHE A 316 16.70 14.81 -19.01
CA PHE A 316 17.34 15.95 -19.66
C PHE A 316 18.26 15.50 -20.80
N ASN A 317 19.07 14.47 -20.56
CA ASN A 317 19.96 13.88 -21.55
C ASN A 317 19.18 13.25 -22.71
N SER A 318 18.02 12.63 -22.44
CA SER A 318 17.21 11.98 -23.47
C SER A 318 16.34 12.95 -24.28
N PHE A 319 15.74 13.97 -23.65
CA PHE A 319 14.71 14.80 -24.29
C PHE A 319 15.16 16.25 -24.56
N GLY A 320 16.22 16.71 -23.91
CA GLY A 320 16.60 18.12 -23.87
C GLY A 320 15.62 19.00 -23.08
N GLN A 321 16.06 20.22 -22.78
CA GLN A 321 15.43 21.11 -21.78
C GLN A 321 13.90 21.22 -21.86
N LYS A 322 13.33 21.57 -23.02
CA LYS A 322 11.89 21.90 -23.14
C LYS A 322 10.98 20.69 -22.91
N ALA A 323 11.31 19.56 -23.53
CA ALA A 323 10.52 18.34 -23.42
C ALA A 323 10.65 17.72 -22.02
N THR A 324 11.86 17.75 -21.43
CA THR A 324 12.08 17.36 -20.04
C THR A 324 11.22 18.18 -19.09
N LEU A 325 11.19 19.51 -19.21
CA LEU A 325 10.34 20.35 -18.35
C LEU A 325 8.84 20.03 -18.49
N GLY A 326 8.38 19.71 -19.70
CA GLY A 326 7.01 19.28 -19.94
C GLY A 326 6.67 18.01 -19.17
N ILE A 327 7.46 16.95 -19.32
CA ILE A 327 7.26 15.67 -18.61
C ILE A 327 7.44 15.86 -17.09
N TRP A 328 8.48 16.58 -16.68
CA TRP A 328 8.84 16.80 -15.28
C TRP A 328 7.79 17.61 -14.53
N SER A 329 7.07 18.52 -15.19
CA SER A 329 5.92 19.20 -14.58
C SER A 329 4.80 18.23 -14.17
N VAL A 330 4.60 17.16 -14.95
CA VAL A 330 3.62 16.11 -14.62
C VAL A 330 4.15 15.25 -13.48
N VAL A 331 5.46 14.94 -13.44
CA VAL A 331 6.13 14.26 -12.32
C VAL A 331 5.88 15.02 -11.02
N VAL A 332 6.14 16.33 -11.00
CA VAL A 332 5.90 17.20 -9.83
C VAL A 332 4.43 17.22 -9.43
N LEU A 333 3.50 17.31 -10.40
CA LEU A 333 2.06 17.28 -10.10
C LEU A 333 1.61 15.94 -9.49
N THR A 334 2.15 14.82 -9.97
CA THR A 334 1.87 13.50 -9.39
C THR A 334 2.50 13.32 -8.01
N GLN A 335 3.70 13.86 -7.77
CA GLN A 335 4.35 13.88 -6.46
C GLN A 335 3.56 14.72 -5.45
N TRP A 336 2.99 15.84 -5.89
CA TRP A 336 2.08 16.63 -5.07
C TRP A 336 0.78 15.84 -4.74
N GLY A 337 0.22 15.12 -5.72
CA GLY A 337 -0.91 14.22 -5.49
C GLY A 337 -0.60 13.16 -4.42
N MET A 338 0.58 12.53 -4.49
CA MET A 338 1.10 11.58 -3.51
C MET A 338 1.14 12.18 -2.09
N GLY A 339 1.70 13.39 -1.95
CA GLY A 339 1.77 14.13 -0.68
C GLY A 339 0.39 14.41 -0.07
N SER A 340 -0.58 14.82 -0.90
CA SER A 340 -1.95 15.02 -0.43
C SER A 340 -2.63 13.73 0.07
N SER A 341 -2.37 12.59 -0.60
CA SER A 341 -2.96 11.31 -0.22
C SER A 341 -2.37 10.77 1.10
N ILE A 342 -1.07 10.96 1.35
CA ILE A 342 -0.47 10.56 2.63
C ILE A 342 -0.93 11.46 3.80
N VAL A 343 -1.11 12.77 3.58
CA VAL A 343 -1.66 13.68 4.60
C VAL A 343 -3.10 13.29 4.93
N LEU A 344 -3.89 12.92 3.92
CA LEU A 344 -5.23 12.37 4.10
C LEU A 344 -5.20 11.14 5.02
N ALA A 345 -4.43 10.10 4.71
CA ALA A 345 -4.36 8.88 5.53
C ALA A 345 -3.85 9.16 6.95
N THR A 346 -2.75 9.91 7.08
CA THR A 346 -2.12 10.26 8.36
C THR A 346 -3.07 11.04 9.27
N SER A 347 -3.86 11.97 8.72
CA SER A 347 -4.83 12.73 9.52
C SER A 347 -5.89 11.83 10.17
N ARG A 348 -6.28 10.72 9.52
CA ARG A 348 -7.25 9.76 10.06
C ARG A 348 -6.61 8.83 11.09
N GLN A 349 -5.36 8.43 10.85
CA GLN A 349 -4.56 7.70 11.84
C GLN A 349 -4.42 8.50 13.14
N VAL A 350 -3.98 9.76 13.05
CA VAL A 350 -3.82 10.64 14.21
C VAL A 350 -5.16 10.92 14.88
N PHE A 351 -6.24 11.04 14.10
CA PHE A 351 -7.59 11.20 14.64
C PHE A 351 -8.04 10.00 15.45
N ALA A 352 -7.88 8.78 14.93
CA ALA A 352 -8.24 7.56 15.65
C ALA A 352 -7.43 7.41 16.94
N PHE A 353 -6.12 7.69 16.90
CA PHE A 353 -5.27 7.62 18.08
C PHE A 353 -5.60 8.72 19.12
N SER A 354 -6.03 9.90 18.65
CA SER A 354 -6.52 10.98 19.52
C SER A 354 -7.90 10.71 20.11
N ARG A 355 -8.78 10.00 19.38
CA ARG A 355 -10.10 9.57 19.86
C ARG A 355 -9.98 8.72 21.12
N ASP A 356 -8.97 7.85 21.14
CA ASP A 356 -8.68 6.96 22.27
C ASP A 356 -7.81 7.63 23.36
N GLY A 357 -7.65 8.96 23.29
CA GLY A 357 -6.97 9.77 24.30
C GLY A 357 -5.44 9.69 24.29
N ALA A 358 -4.83 8.95 23.35
CA ALA A 358 -3.41 8.62 23.40
C ALA A 358 -2.47 9.76 23.00
N MET A 359 -2.94 10.72 22.19
CA MET A 359 -2.12 11.84 21.72
C MET A 359 -2.09 13.02 22.72
N PRO A 360 -1.00 13.81 22.76
CA PRO A 360 -1.03 15.10 23.44
C PRO A 360 -2.09 15.99 22.78
N PHE A 361 -2.84 16.74 23.61
CA PHE A 361 -3.96 17.57 23.14
C PHE A 361 -5.09 16.80 22.45
N SER A 362 -5.29 15.51 22.76
CA SER A 362 -6.37 14.67 22.21
C SER A 362 -7.75 15.35 22.20
N ASN A 363 -8.08 16.11 23.26
CA ASN A 363 -9.34 16.88 23.38
C ASN A 363 -9.58 17.93 22.27
N ILE A 364 -8.50 18.40 21.64
CA ILE A 364 -8.53 19.35 20.52
C ILE A 364 -8.41 18.58 19.21
N LEU A 365 -7.47 17.64 19.14
CA LEU A 365 -7.16 16.88 17.91
C LEU A 365 -8.33 16.04 17.41
N TYR A 366 -9.06 15.37 18.31
CA TYR A 366 -10.21 14.52 17.95
C TYR A 366 -11.48 15.32 17.52
N ARG A 367 -11.47 16.66 17.54
CA ARG A 367 -12.65 17.43 17.12
C ARG A 367 -12.87 17.37 15.61
N MET A 368 -14.03 16.87 15.20
CA MET A 368 -14.47 16.92 13.80
C MET A 368 -15.00 18.30 13.42
N ASN A 369 -14.68 18.77 12.21
CA ASN A 369 -15.28 19.99 11.67
C ASN A 369 -16.76 19.75 11.33
N PRO A 370 -17.71 20.58 11.81
CA PRO A 370 -19.13 20.34 11.62
C PRO A 370 -19.61 20.52 10.17
N TYR A 371 -18.90 21.33 9.37
CA TYR A 371 -19.25 21.64 7.97
C TYR A 371 -18.69 20.60 7.00
N THR A 372 -17.38 20.35 7.06
CA THR A 372 -16.71 19.43 6.13
C THR A 372 -16.82 17.97 6.56
N LYS A 373 -17.16 17.71 7.83
CA LYS A 373 -17.16 16.38 8.47
C LYS A 373 -15.81 15.67 8.39
N THR A 374 -14.72 16.45 8.37
CA THR A 374 -13.33 15.96 8.32
C THR A 374 -12.54 16.42 9.55
N PRO A 375 -11.48 15.69 9.95
CA PRO A 375 -10.66 16.02 11.12
C PRO A 375 -9.60 17.07 10.78
N VAL A 376 -10.03 18.32 10.57
CA VAL A 376 -9.15 19.42 10.13
C VAL A 376 -8.00 19.65 11.12
N ASN A 377 -8.24 19.52 12.43
CA ASN A 377 -7.20 19.73 13.44
C ASN A 377 -6.04 18.74 13.32
N THR A 378 -6.31 17.48 12.97
CA THR A 378 -5.24 16.47 12.80
C THR A 378 -4.49 16.66 11.49
N VAL A 379 -5.14 17.17 10.44
CA VAL A 379 -4.47 17.57 9.18
C VAL A 379 -3.39 18.62 9.46
N TRP A 380 -3.76 19.72 10.12
CA TRP A 380 -2.82 20.81 10.43
C TRP A 380 -1.75 20.38 11.43
N PHE A 381 -2.10 19.54 12.41
CA PHE A 381 -1.12 18.97 13.34
C PHE A 381 -0.07 18.16 12.59
N SER A 382 -0.47 17.21 11.75
CA SER A 382 0.47 16.35 11.00
C SER A 382 1.38 17.17 10.08
N VAL A 383 0.82 18.15 9.38
CA VAL A 383 1.58 19.08 8.51
C VAL A 383 2.55 19.94 9.32
N PHE A 384 2.14 20.42 10.49
CA PHE A 384 3.02 21.20 11.37
C PHE A 384 4.19 20.37 11.89
N ILE A 385 3.96 19.13 12.34
CA ILE A 385 5.06 18.26 12.78
C ILE A 385 5.97 17.90 11.59
N ALA A 386 5.42 17.65 10.40
CA ALA A 386 6.23 17.48 9.19
C ALA A 386 7.09 18.71 8.91
N ALA A 387 6.54 19.93 9.00
CA ALA A 387 7.27 21.18 8.85
C ALA A 387 8.48 21.29 9.80
N LEU A 388 8.35 20.81 11.03
CA LEU A 388 9.43 20.74 12.01
C LEU A 388 10.48 19.68 11.63
N LEU A 389 10.07 18.51 11.14
CA LEU A 389 11.01 17.50 10.63
C LEU A 389 11.81 18.02 9.44
N GLY A 390 11.20 18.83 8.57
CA GLY A 390 11.88 19.46 7.43
C GLY A 390 12.99 20.43 7.85
N LEU A 391 12.98 20.97 9.08
CA LEU A 391 14.08 21.81 9.59
C LEU A 391 15.41 21.04 9.68
N LEU A 392 15.37 19.70 9.72
CA LEU A 392 16.58 18.87 9.70
C LEU A 392 17.40 19.08 8.42
N ALA A 393 16.81 19.58 7.34
CA ALA A 393 17.55 19.94 6.14
C ALA A 393 18.63 21.00 6.38
N PHE A 394 18.47 21.88 7.37
CA PHE A 394 19.50 22.86 7.74
C PHE A 394 20.69 22.25 8.50
N ALA A 395 20.56 21.02 8.99
CA ALA A 395 21.65 20.27 9.61
C ALA A 395 22.50 19.50 8.57
N GLY A 396 22.04 19.38 7.32
CA GLY A 396 22.75 18.73 6.22
C GLY A 396 21.91 17.69 5.47
N GLU A 397 22.43 17.20 4.35
CA GLU A 397 21.75 16.22 3.49
C GLU A 397 21.54 14.88 4.20
N ALA A 398 22.51 14.42 4.99
CA ALA A 398 22.38 13.21 5.79
C ALA A 398 21.23 13.29 6.82
N ALA A 399 21.00 14.46 7.41
CA ALA A 399 19.96 14.67 8.40
C ALA A 399 18.54 14.64 7.79
N ILE A 400 18.35 15.21 6.59
CA ILE A 400 17.07 15.10 5.89
C ILE A 400 16.87 13.71 5.27
N ALA A 401 17.93 13.05 4.78
CA ALA A 401 17.87 11.66 4.32
C ALA A 401 17.44 10.70 5.44
N ALA A 402 17.86 10.96 6.69
CA ALA A 402 17.40 10.18 7.85
C ALA A 402 15.87 10.21 8.03
N VAL A 403 15.17 11.25 7.55
CA VAL A 403 13.69 11.31 7.58
C VAL A 403 13.07 10.26 6.64
N PHE A 404 13.70 9.99 5.49
CA PHE A 404 13.27 8.91 4.57
C PHE A 404 13.46 7.53 5.22
N SER A 405 14.58 7.31 5.90
CA SER A 405 14.79 6.07 6.66
C SER A 405 13.77 5.93 7.80
N LEU A 406 13.53 7.02 8.54
CA LEU A 406 12.62 7.04 9.68
C LEU A 406 11.17 6.72 9.27
N SER A 407 10.74 7.18 8.10
CA SER A 407 9.39 6.91 7.59
C SER A 407 9.14 5.41 7.39
N VAL A 408 10.12 4.70 6.82
CA VAL A 408 10.06 3.24 6.67
C VAL A 408 10.12 2.54 8.02
N ILE A 409 11.12 2.90 8.85
CA ILE A 409 11.39 2.15 10.08
C ILE A 409 10.23 2.29 11.07
N GLY A 410 9.67 3.49 11.21
CA GLY A 410 8.51 3.73 12.09
C GLY A 410 7.31 2.87 11.70
N LEU A 411 7.00 2.82 10.40
CA LEU A 411 5.92 1.98 9.86
C LEU A 411 6.21 0.48 10.07
N TYR A 412 7.42 0.01 9.78
CA TYR A 412 7.78 -1.41 9.90
C TYR A 412 7.77 -1.90 11.35
N ILE A 413 8.15 -1.05 12.32
CA ILE A 413 7.95 -1.34 13.74
C ILE A 413 6.44 -1.45 14.04
N ALA A 414 5.63 -0.51 13.55
CA ALA A 414 4.20 -0.51 13.79
C ALA A 414 3.46 -1.70 13.12
N TYR A 415 3.97 -2.22 11.99
CA TYR A 415 3.41 -3.38 11.29
C TYR A 415 3.81 -4.71 11.93
N SER A 416 5.09 -4.85 12.31
CA SER A 416 5.64 -6.11 12.82
C SER A 416 4.99 -6.56 14.13
N ILE A 417 4.65 -5.62 15.02
CA ILE A 417 4.06 -5.92 16.33
C ILE A 417 2.67 -6.59 16.22
N PRO A 418 1.66 -6.03 15.53
CA PRO A 418 0.35 -6.70 15.40
C PRO A 418 0.43 -8.00 14.58
N ILE A 419 1.27 -8.07 13.54
CA ILE A 419 1.50 -9.32 12.78
C ILE A 419 2.06 -10.40 13.71
N GLY A 420 3.05 -10.06 14.54
CA GLY A 420 3.64 -10.98 15.51
C GLY A 420 2.67 -11.34 16.64
N ALA A 421 1.96 -10.37 17.18
CA ALA A 421 1.03 -10.55 18.30
C ALA A 421 -0.06 -11.58 17.98
N ARG A 422 -0.55 -11.62 16.73
CA ARG A 422 -1.52 -12.63 16.27
C ARG A 422 -1.04 -14.07 16.49
N PHE A 423 0.25 -14.35 16.30
CA PHE A 423 0.79 -15.71 16.39
C PHE A 423 1.56 -16.00 17.68
N LEU A 424 2.16 -14.99 18.31
CA LEU A 424 2.95 -15.15 19.53
C LEU A 424 2.09 -15.35 20.77
N PHE A 425 0.93 -14.70 20.81
CA PHE A 425 0.05 -14.74 21.98
C PHE A 425 -1.16 -15.63 21.74
N LYS A 426 -1.56 -16.36 22.79
CA LYS A 426 -2.75 -17.24 22.79
C LYS A 426 -3.86 -16.61 23.62
N GLY A 427 -5.10 -17.03 23.37
CA GLY A 427 -6.27 -16.60 24.15
C GLY A 427 -6.98 -15.37 23.62
N HIS A 428 -6.58 -14.85 22.46
CA HIS A 428 -7.43 -13.96 21.66
C HIS A 428 -8.38 -14.81 20.79
N ASN A 429 -9.58 -14.29 20.52
CA ASN A 429 -10.56 -14.94 19.65
C ASN A 429 -10.45 -14.33 18.25
N TYR A 430 -9.36 -14.63 17.53
CA TYR A 430 -9.18 -14.19 16.15
C TYR A 430 -10.31 -14.76 15.28
N LYS A 431 -11.06 -13.87 14.64
CA LYS A 431 -12.08 -14.21 13.66
C LYS A 431 -11.54 -13.84 12.28
N PRO A 432 -11.36 -14.81 11.36
CA PRO A 432 -10.96 -14.53 9.99
C PRO A 432 -11.90 -13.54 9.31
N GLY A 433 -11.33 -12.64 8.51
CA GLY A 433 -12.09 -11.81 7.59
C GLY A 433 -12.39 -12.55 6.27
N PRO A 434 -13.08 -11.90 5.32
CA PRO A 434 -13.30 -12.45 3.98
C PRO A 434 -12.03 -12.84 3.21
N PHE A 435 -10.90 -12.20 3.52
CA PHE A 435 -9.57 -12.59 3.05
C PHE A 435 -8.78 -13.18 4.21
N ASP A 436 -8.44 -14.47 4.11
CA ASP A 436 -7.67 -15.22 5.10
C ASP A 436 -6.63 -16.09 4.39
N LEU A 437 -5.42 -16.16 4.94
CA LEU A 437 -4.32 -16.95 4.36
C LEU A 437 -4.34 -18.41 4.85
N GLY A 438 -5.23 -18.75 5.80
CA GLY A 438 -5.35 -20.07 6.38
C GLY A 438 -4.01 -20.60 6.87
N ALA A 439 -3.61 -21.77 6.36
CA ALA A 439 -2.36 -22.43 6.73
C ALA A 439 -1.10 -21.63 6.36
N PHE A 440 -1.18 -20.72 5.37
CA PHE A 440 -0.06 -19.89 4.95
C PHE A 440 0.12 -18.62 5.79
N GLY A 441 -0.82 -18.30 6.69
CA GLY A 441 -0.74 -17.09 7.52
C GLY A 441 0.53 -17.01 8.38
N LEU A 442 0.90 -18.11 9.05
CA LEU A 442 2.10 -18.15 9.91
C LEU A 442 3.41 -18.05 9.09
N PRO A 443 3.63 -18.85 8.03
CA PRO A 443 4.81 -18.69 7.18
C PRO A 443 4.98 -17.27 6.62
N VAL A 444 3.89 -16.68 6.11
CA VAL A 444 3.90 -15.31 5.56
C VAL A 444 4.27 -14.29 6.65
N ALA A 445 3.69 -14.42 7.85
CA ALA A 445 4.01 -13.55 8.98
C ALA A 445 5.48 -13.64 9.42
N ILE A 446 6.06 -14.85 9.45
CA ILE A 446 7.48 -15.04 9.79
C ILE A 446 8.38 -14.32 8.78
N ILE A 447 8.15 -14.55 7.48
CA ILE A 447 8.93 -13.93 6.40
C ILE A 447 8.79 -12.40 6.47
N ALA A 448 7.58 -11.89 6.64
CA ALA A 448 7.31 -10.46 6.78
C ALA A 448 8.06 -9.83 7.96
N ILE A 449 7.99 -10.43 9.15
CA ILE A 449 8.67 -9.91 10.36
C ILE A 449 10.19 -9.98 10.19
N MET A 450 10.73 -11.08 9.67
CA MET A 450 12.16 -11.21 9.41
C MET A 450 12.65 -10.13 8.45
N PHE A 451 11.93 -9.90 7.36
CA PHE A 451 12.25 -8.87 6.38
C PHE A 451 12.19 -7.46 6.97
N MET A 452 11.10 -7.11 7.65
CA MET A 452 10.95 -5.80 8.28
C MET A 452 12.04 -5.55 9.33
N THR A 453 12.38 -6.56 10.13
CA THR A 453 13.45 -6.47 11.13
C THR A 453 14.81 -6.28 10.46
N PHE A 454 15.08 -7.04 9.40
CA PHE A 454 16.31 -6.90 8.61
C PHE A 454 16.45 -5.50 8.01
N VAL A 455 15.41 -5.00 7.34
CA VAL A 455 15.39 -3.65 6.76
C VAL A 455 15.57 -2.57 7.83
N ASN A 456 14.89 -2.71 8.97
CA ASN A 456 15.04 -1.77 10.09
C ASN A 456 16.47 -1.68 10.58
N VAL A 457 17.22 -2.78 10.59
CA VAL A 457 18.64 -2.77 10.97
C VAL A 457 19.48 -2.11 9.87
N VAL A 458 19.28 -2.50 8.60
CA VAL A 458 20.06 -1.99 7.47
C VAL A 458 19.89 -0.47 7.31
N PHE A 459 18.67 0.06 7.43
CA PHE A 459 18.40 1.49 7.19
C PHE A 459 18.89 2.40 8.32
N LEU A 460 19.46 1.84 9.39
CA LEU A 460 20.18 2.59 10.42
C LEU A 460 21.66 2.76 10.09
N PHE A 461 22.19 2.06 9.09
CA PHE A 461 23.56 2.25 8.65
C PHE A 461 23.72 3.56 7.87
N PRO A 462 24.90 4.20 7.96
CA PRO A 462 25.26 5.34 7.12
C PRO A 462 25.46 4.93 5.66
N THR A 463 25.47 5.92 4.78
CA THR A 463 25.66 5.77 3.32
C THR A 463 27.07 5.29 2.95
N GLU A 464 28.07 5.56 3.81
CA GLU A 464 29.47 5.18 3.62
C GLU A 464 30.04 4.46 4.86
N LEU A 465 31.08 3.65 4.66
CA LEU A 465 31.89 3.09 5.75
C LEU A 465 32.66 4.21 6.45
N ALA A 466 32.55 4.25 7.78
CA ALA A 466 33.20 5.26 8.63
C ALA A 466 32.83 6.71 8.22
N PRO A 467 31.54 7.08 8.31
CA PRO A 467 31.11 8.43 7.98
C PRO A 467 31.76 9.46 8.91
N ALA A 468 31.99 10.66 8.40
CA ALA A 468 32.25 11.79 9.29
C ALA A 468 31.03 12.03 10.18
N VAL A 469 31.22 12.75 11.29
CA VAL A 469 30.12 13.06 12.22
C VAL A 469 28.94 13.73 11.49
N ALA A 470 29.22 14.63 10.54
CA ALA A 470 28.19 15.31 9.76
C ALA A 470 27.41 14.38 8.81
N ASP A 471 28.00 13.26 8.39
CA ASP A 471 27.44 12.35 7.38
C ASP A 471 26.84 11.07 8.01
N MET A 472 26.80 11.00 9.33
CA MET A 472 26.22 9.86 10.05
C MET A 472 24.71 9.79 9.81
N ASN A 473 24.18 8.58 9.67
CA ASN A 473 22.74 8.37 9.65
C ASN A 473 22.17 8.52 11.07
N TYR A 474 21.69 9.73 11.39
CA TYR A 474 21.11 10.06 12.68
C TYR A 474 19.71 9.47 12.91
N ALA A 475 19.15 8.70 11.96
CA ALA A 475 17.89 8.00 12.16
C ALA A 475 17.92 7.12 13.42
N VAL A 476 19.06 6.51 13.75
CA VAL A 476 19.21 5.70 14.98
C VAL A 476 18.99 6.51 16.26
N VAL A 477 19.50 7.75 16.29
CA VAL A 477 19.38 8.64 17.45
C VAL A 477 17.96 9.20 17.53
N VAL A 478 17.39 9.63 16.40
CA VAL A 478 16.03 10.17 16.34
C VAL A 478 15.00 9.09 16.69
N LEU A 479 15.08 7.93 16.04
CA LEU A 479 14.20 6.79 16.33
C LEU A 479 14.38 6.32 17.77
N GLY A 480 15.61 6.06 18.21
CA GLY A 480 15.89 5.64 19.57
C GLY A 480 15.37 6.64 20.59
N GLY A 481 15.61 7.93 20.37
CA GLY A 481 15.12 9.01 21.22
C GLY A 481 13.60 9.10 21.27
N VAL A 482 12.90 8.98 20.14
CA VAL A 482 11.43 9.01 20.10
C VAL A 482 10.84 7.75 20.73
N MET A 483 11.39 6.57 20.48
CA MET A 483 10.89 5.31 21.03
C MET A 483 11.15 5.20 22.53
N ILE A 484 12.33 5.59 22.99
CA ILE A 484 12.65 5.71 24.42
C ILE A 484 11.78 6.79 25.07
N GLY A 485 11.64 7.95 24.42
CA GLY A 485 10.78 9.04 24.88
C GLY A 485 9.33 8.61 25.02
N CYS A 486 8.81 7.82 24.08
CA CYS A 486 7.48 7.22 24.13
C CYS A 486 7.30 6.29 25.33
N LEU A 487 8.31 5.45 25.62
CA LEU A 487 8.29 4.56 26.79
C LEU A 487 8.44 5.33 28.10
N ILE A 488 9.31 6.34 28.16
CA ILE A 488 9.45 7.24 29.30
C ILE A 488 8.12 7.96 29.53
N TRP A 489 7.48 8.46 28.48
CA TRP A 489 6.18 9.12 28.55
C TRP A 489 5.09 8.15 29.03
N TYR A 490 5.13 6.88 28.64
CA TYR A 490 4.21 5.87 29.15
C TYR A 490 4.40 5.61 30.66
N TRP A 491 5.64 5.47 31.11
CA TRP A 491 5.98 5.18 32.51
C TRP A 491 6.19 6.43 33.38
N PHE A 492 5.93 7.63 32.85
CA PHE A 492 6.23 8.86 33.56
C PHE A 492 5.41 8.93 34.86
N PRO A 493 6.03 9.17 36.03
CA PRO A 493 5.33 9.14 37.30
C PRO A 493 4.12 10.08 37.32
N LYS A 494 2.97 9.57 37.78
CA LYS A 494 1.68 10.28 37.93
C LYS A 494 0.99 10.77 36.64
N TYR A 495 1.74 11.10 35.59
CA TYR A 495 1.18 11.67 34.35
C TYR A 495 1.34 10.76 33.13
N GLY A 496 2.11 9.68 33.25
CA GLY A 496 2.39 8.79 32.13
C GLY A 496 1.22 7.91 31.75
N GLY A 497 1.22 7.48 30.48
CA GLY A 497 0.18 6.67 29.84
C GLY A 497 -0.27 5.46 30.66
N VAL A 498 0.61 4.85 31.47
CA VAL A 498 0.25 3.73 32.35
C VAL A 498 -0.92 4.03 33.30
N ASN A 499 -1.13 5.31 33.66
CA ASN A 499 -2.15 5.72 34.62
C ASN A 499 -3.51 6.05 33.99
N TRP A 500 -3.57 6.28 32.67
CA TRP A 500 -4.77 6.81 32.02
C TRP A 500 -5.08 6.22 30.64
N PHE A 501 -4.11 5.61 29.97
CA PHE A 501 -4.32 4.98 28.67
C PHE A 501 -4.99 3.62 28.86
N GLU A 502 -6.24 3.53 28.41
CA GLU A 502 -7.06 2.33 28.50
C GLU A 502 -7.22 1.60 27.16
N GLY A 503 -6.50 2.03 26.12
CA GLY A 503 -6.58 1.46 24.78
C GLY A 503 -7.79 1.98 23.98
N PRO A 504 -8.18 1.26 22.90
CA PRO A 504 -9.40 1.51 22.14
C PRO A 504 -10.63 1.74 23.01
N VAL A 505 -11.27 2.92 22.89
CA VAL A 505 -12.45 3.26 23.68
C VAL A 505 -13.71 2.83 22.92
N VAL A 506 -14.50 1.94 23.54
CA VAL A 506 -15.77 1.51 22.98
C VAL A 506 -16.76 2.69 22.98
N THR A 507 -17.23 3.08 21.79
CA THR A 507 -18.13 4.24 21.58
C THR A 507 -19.60 3.82 21.37
N VAL A 508 -19.89 2.51 21.37
CA VAL A 508 -21.25 1.95 21.31
C VAL A 508 -21.54 1.06 22.50
N ASN A 509 -22.72 1.22 23.13
CA ASN A 509 -23.21 0.25 24.11
C ASN A 509 -23.73 -0.98 23.36
N VAL A 510 -22.87 -1.96 23.11
CA VAL A 510 -23.33 -3.27 22.63
C VAL A 510 -24.02 -3.95 23.80
N LEU A 511 -25.37 -3.95 23.81
CA LEU A 511 -26.11 -4.78 24.76
C LEU A 511 -25.65 -6.23 24.55
N PRO A 512 -25.29 -6.97 25.62
CA PRO A 512 -24.99 -8.39 25.47
C PRO A 512 -26.23 -9.05 24.86
N GLN A 513 -26.08 -9.70 23.71
CA GLN A 513 -27.13 -10.52 23.12
C GLN A 513 -27.48 -11.61 24.14
N THR A 514 -28.55 -11.39 24.91
CA THR A 514 -29.16 -12.42 25.72
C THR A 514 -29.68 -13.48 24.77
N ALA A 515 -29.20 -14.72 24.94
CA ALA A 515 -29.74 -15.87 24.25
C ALA A 515 -31.26 -15.92 24.47
N HIS A 516 -32.04 -15.59 23.45
CA HIS A 516 -33.49 -15.76 23.47
C HIS A 516 -33.81 -17.24 23.24
N THR A 517 -33.75 -18.03 24.32
CA THR A 517 -34.57 -19.22 24.46
C THR A 517 -35.95 -18.77 24.94
N GLY A 518 -36.92 -18.70 24.04
CA GLY A 518 -38.30 -18.36 24.38
C GLY A 518 -39.20 -18.49 23.15
N ASP A 519 -39.99 -19.55 23.15
CA ASP A 519 -41.02 -19.86 22.15
C ASP A 519 -41.98 -18.68 21.91
N ILE A 520 -42.21 -18.34 20.64
CA ILE A 520 -43.30 -17.44 20.23
C ILE A 520 -44.10 -18.16 19.13
N PRO A 521 -45.41 -18.39 19.30
CA PRO A 521 -46.21 -19.11 18.31
C PRO A 521 -46.64 -18.18 17.17
N TRP A 522 -46.43 -18.62 15.93
CA TRP A 522 -46.88 -17.93 14.72
C TRP A 522 -48.38 -18.19 14.47
N PRO A 523 -49.21 -17.17 14.17
CA PRO A 523 -50.54 -17.40 13.61
C PRO A 523 -50.44 -17.58 12.09
N ASN A 524 -50.95 -18.72 11.65
CA ASN A 524 -51.15 -19.08 10.26
C ASN A 524 -52.16 -18.16 9.56
N THR A 525 -51.92 -17.99 8.24
CA THR A 525 -52.86 -17.87 7.12
C THR A 525 -52.73 -16.58 6.30
N CYS A 526 -52.22 -16.72 5.07
CA CYS A 526 -52.98 -16.33 3.88
C CYS A 526 -52.38 -17.03 2.64
N THR A 527 -53.17 -17.94 2.09
CA THR A 527 -52.97 -18.68 0.84
C THR A 527 -53.33 -17.81 -0.37
N LEU A 528 -52.64 -18.02 -1.51
CA LEU A 528 -53.22 -18.13 -2.85
C LEU A 528 -52.21 -18.84 -3.79
N ALA A 529 -52.73 -19.73 -4.65
CA ALA A 529 -52.04 -20.80 -5.39
C ALA A 529 -52.11 -20.60 -6.95
N PRO A 530 -51.98 -21.62 -7.84
CA PRO A 530 -50.76 -22.04 -8.57
C PRO A 530 -50.93 -22.14 -10.13
N MET A 531 -49.86 -22.42 -10.91
CA MET A 531 -49.80 -23.16 -12.23
C MET A 531 -48.60 -22.73 -13.10
N THR A 532 -47.91 -23.50 -13.98
CA THR A 532 -47.59 -24.93 -14.25
C THR A 532 -46.57 -24.93 -15.43
N THR A 533 -45.77 -25.99 -15.55
CA THR A 533 -44.49 -26.19 -16.27
C THR A 533 -44.59 -26.68 -17.75
N PRO A 534 -43.58 -26.41 -18.60
CA PRO A 534 -43.20 -27.23 -19.77
C PRO A 534 -41.94 -28.06 -19.48
N GLU A 535 -41.96 -29.38 -19.73
CA GLU A 535 -41.46 -30.30 -18.70
C GLU A 535 -40.39 -31.36 -19.07
N ILE A 536 -39.96 -31.70 -20.32
CA ILE A 536 -39.12 -32.94 -20.51
C ILE A 536 -37.62 -32.76 -20.90
N THR A 537 -37.27 -31.89 -21.85
CA THR A 537 -35.86 -31.42 -22.02
C THR A 537 -35.52 -30.38 -20.97
N GLU A 538 -36.55 -29.66 -20.56
CA GLU A 538 -36.63 -28.96 -19.30
C GLU A 538 -36.43 -29.96 -18.16
N GLU A 539 -37.10 -31.11 -18.01
CA GLU A 539 -36.85 -32.05 -16.89
C GLU A 539 -35.40 -32.51 -16.74
N ARG A 540 -34.62 -32.64 -17.82
CA ARG A 540 -33.20 -33.01 -17.68
C ARG A 540 -32.34 -31.82 -17.29
N ARG A 541 -32.63 -30.62 -17.83
CA ARG A 541 -32.03 -29.35 -17.39
C ARG A 541 -32.48 -28.93 -16.00
N VAL A 542 -33.71 -29.26 -15.63
CA VAL A 542 -34.41 -29.03 -14.36
C VAL A 542 -34.00 -30.10 -13.39
N ARG A 543 -33.70 -31.35 -13.77
CA ARG A 543 -33.07 -32.30 -12.83
C ARG A 543 -31.64 -31.91 -12.51
N ILE A 544 -30.88 -31.41 -13.48
CA ILE A 544 -29.51 -30.91 -13.24
C ILE A 544 -29.55 -29.56 -12.51
N ALA A 545 -30.46 -28.66 -12.87
CA ALA A 545 -30.67 -27.40 -12.17
C ALA A 545 -31.29 -27.60 -10.78
N ASN A 546 -32.19 -28.56 -10.59
CA ASN A 546 -32.76 -28.91 -9.29
C ASN A 546 -31.72 -29.63 -8.45
N ALA A 547 -30.80 -30.41 -9.02
CA ALA A 547 -29.70 -30.99 -8.25
C ALA A 547 -28.69 -29.91 -7.82
N ASP A 548 -28.35 -28.95 -8.68
CA ASP A 548 -27.50 -27.80 -8.35
C ASP A 548 -28.20 -26.82 -7.38
N GLU A 549 -29.52 -26.64 -7.50
CA GLU A 549 -30.36 -25.78 -6.68
C GLU A 549 -30.70 -26.45 -5.34
N GLU A 550 -30.88 -27.77 -5.28
CA GLU A 550 -30.94 -28.57 -4.05
C GLU A 550 -29.58 -28.59 -3.35
N LEU A 551 -28.47 -28.67 -4.09
CA LEU A 551 -27.13 -28.57 -3.52
C LEU A 551 -26.88 -27.16 -2.96
N LEU A 552 -27.21 -26.10 -3.70
CA LEU A 552 -27.22 -24.71 -3.19
C LEU A 552 -28.13 -24.56 -1.95
N ALA A 553 -29.33 -25.13 -1.97
CA ALA A 553 -30.29 -25.03 -0.88
C ALA A 553 -29.84 -25.83 0.35
N SER A 554 -29.18 -26.98 0.15
CA SER A 554 -28.53 -27.75 1.22
C SER A 554 -27.36 -26.99 1.84
N LEU A 555 -26.71 -26.12 1.07
CA LEU A 555 -25.71 -25.16 1.51
C LEU A 555 -26.34 -23.85 2.05
N GLY A 556 -27.67 -23.77 2.14
CA GLY A 556 -28.42 -22.63 2.70
C GLY A 556 -28.76 -21.52 1.71
N TYR A 557 -28.51 -21.72 0.43
CA TYR A 557 -28.63 -20.71 -0.62
C TYR A 557 -29.73 -21.03 -1.62
N LYS A 558 -30.49 -20.01 -2.01
CA LYS A 558 -31.45 -20.10 -3.11
C LYS A 558 -30.77 -19.68 -4.41
N GLN A 559 -31.03 -20.36 -5.53
CA GLN A 559 -30.43 -19.97 -6.82
C GLN A 559 -30.96 -18.61 -7.27
N GLU A 560 -30.10 -17.59 -7.28
CA GLU A 560 -30.47 -16.21 -7.66
C GLU A 560 -30.19 -15.87 -9.13
N PHE A 561 -29.21 -16.53 -9.77
CA PHE A 561 -28.82 -16.27 -11.15
C PHE A 561 -29.30 -17.37 -12.10
N LYS A 562 -29.79 -16.95 -13.30
CA LYS A 562 -30.03 -17.88 -14.41
C LYS A 562 -28.70 -18.39 -14.95
N ARG A 563 -28.38 -19.65 -14.65
CA ARG A 563 -27.20 -20.36 -15.16
C ARG A 563 -27.40 -20.75 -16.63
N THR A 564 -27.31 -19.77 -17.52
CA THR A 564 -27.50 -19.98 -18.97
C THR A 564 -26.20 -20.05 -19.74
N PHE A 565 -25.09 -19.62 -19.13
CA PHE A 565 -23.76 -19.75 -19.70
C PHE A 565 -23.45 -21.22 -19.90
N THR A 566 -23.22 -21.60 -21.15
CA THR A 566 -22.77 -22.94 -21.48
C THR A 566 -21.35 -23.14 -20.94
N PRO A 567 -20.95 -24.36 -20.54
CA PRO A 567 -19.58 -24.63 -20.11
C PRO A 567 -18.53 -24.16 -21.14
N PHE A 568 -18.91 -24.16 -22.42
CA PHE A 568 -18.09 -23.67 -23.52
C PHE A 568 -17.92 -22.14 -23.54
N GLU A 569 -18.93 -21.36 -23.14
CA GLU A 569 -18.80 -19.90 -22.97
C GLU A 569 -17.98 -19.53 -21.73
N VAL A 570 -18.12 -20.28 -20.63
CA VAL A 570 -17.30 -20.09 -19.41
C VAL A 570 -15.84 -20.44 -19.68
N PHE A 571 -15.59 -21.59 -20.32
CA PHE A 571 -14.25 -21.95 -20.82
C PHE A 571 -13.75 -20.95 -21.86
N GLY A 572 -14.63 -20.46 -22.74
CA GLY A 572 -14.31 -19.46 -23.76
C GLY A 572 -13.81 -18.15 -23.16
N VAL A 573 -14.44 -17.63 -22.09
CA VAL A 573 -13.98 -16.46 -21.34
C VAL A 573 -12.63 -16.73 -20.67
N ALA A 574 -12.46 -17.89 -20.03
CA ALA A 574 -11.18 -18.24 -19.39
C ALA A 574 -10.03 -18.40 -20.42
N PHE A 575 -10.28 -19.11 -21.52
CA PHE A 575 -9.30 -19.40 -22.58
C PHE A 575 -8.92 -18.14 -23.38
N SER A 576 -9.87 -17.23 -23.62
CA SER A 576 -9.58 -15.94 -24.28
C SER A 576 -8.80 -14.97 -23.37
N ILE A 577 -9.00 -15.04 -22.05
CA ILE A 577 -8.14 -14.32 -21.07
C ILE A 577 -6.72 -14.90 -21.03
N ILE A 578 -6.57 -16.23 -21.13
CA ILE A 578 -5.25 -16.89 -21.04
C ILE A 578 -4.37 -16.59 -22.26
N SER A 579 -4.93 -16.29 -23.43
CA SER A 579 -4.18 -15.86 -24.63
C SER A 579 -2.94 -16.74 -24.90
N LEU A 580 -3.15 -18.03 -25.16
CA LEU A 580 -2.11 -19.06 -25.09
C LEU A 580 -1.00 -18.93 -26.18
N VAL A 581 -1.36 -18.53 -27.41
CA VAL A 581 -0.41 -18.49 -28.54
C VAL A 581 0.62 -17.34 -28.42
N PRO A 582 0.25 -16.10 -28.06
CA PRO A 582 1.23 -15.06 -27.71
C PRO A 582 2.08 -15.44 -26.51
N SER A 583 1.48 -16.09 -25.51
CA SER A 583 2.16 -16.49 -24.28
C SER A 583 3.25 -17.56 -24.54
N ILE A 584 3.00 -18.53 -25.42
CA ILE A 584 3.99 -19.57 -25.81
C ILE A 584 5.09 -18.99 -26.73
N ALA A 585 4.74 -18.10 -27.66
CA ALA A 585 5.74 -17.42 -28.49
C ALA A 585 6.64 -16.49 -27.65
N SER A 586 6.08 -15.84 -26.63
CA SER A 586 6.84 -15.04 -25.66
C SER A 586 7.73 -15.90 -24.77
N SER A 587 7.29 -17.12 -24.41
CA SER A 587 8.05 -17.99 -23.51
C SER A 587 9.21 -18.73 -24.17
N LEU A 588 9.17 -18.93 -25.49
CA LEU A 588 10.27 -19.49 -26.31
C LEU A 588 11.59 -18.71 -26.16
N VAL A 589 11.53 -17.38 -26.05
CA VAL A 589 12.71 -16.51 -25.90
C VAL A 589 13.39 -16.71 -24.56
N TYR A 590 12.63 -17.06 -23.53
CA TYR A 590 13.17 -17.26 -22.19
C TYR A 590 13.76 -18.66 -22.02
N ALA A 591 13.23 -19.66 -22.71
CA ALA A 591 13.64 -21.03 -22.47
C ALA A 591 14.83 -21.49 -23.33
N MET A 592 14.91 -21.04 -24.59
CA MET A 592 15.98 -21.42 -25.52
C MET A 592 17.40 -21.02 -25.04
N PRO A 593 17.62 -19.81 -24.48
CA PRO A 593 18.95 -19.41 -24.04
C PRO A 593 19.32 -19.97 -22.65
N ASN A 594 18.34 -20.16 -21.76
CA ASN A 594 18.59 -20.45 -20.35
C ASN A 594 18.68 -21.95 -20.02
N GLY A 595 18.36 -22.84 -20.96
CA GLY A 595 18.66 -24.27 -20.86
C GLY A 595 18.33 -25.05 -22.13
N GLY A 596 18.35 -24.35 -23.28
CA GLY A 596 17.99 -24.93 -24.58
C GLY A 596 16.53 -25.39 -24.66
N PRO A 597 16.21 -26.22 -25.66
CA PRO A 597 14.91 -26.86 -25.76
C PRO A 597 14.48 -27.60 -24.47
N ALA A 598 15.42 -28.02 -23.62
CA ALA A 598 15.15 -28.71 -22.36
C ALA A 598 14.61 -27.79 -21.24
N SER A 599 15.09 -26.55 -21.09
CA SER A 599 14.48 -25.57 -20.16
C SER A 599 13.04 -25.23 -20.58
N MET A 600 12.76 -25.30 -21.87
CA MET A 600 11.43 -25.02 -22.41
C MET A 600 10.44 -26.13 -22.08
N VAL A 601 10.87 -27.38 -22.22
CA VAL A 601 10.03 -28.53 -21.90
C VAL A 601 9.88 -28.70 -20.38
N TRP A 602 10.95 -28.55 -19.59
CA TRP A 602 10.95 -28.89 -18.17
C TRP A 602 10.67 -27.71 -17.21
N GLY A 603 11.08 -26.48 -17.53
CA GLY A 603 10.70 -25.29 -16.77
C GLY A 603 9.22 -24.94 -16.92
N TRP A 604 8.67 -25.20 -18.12
CA TRP A 604 7.24 -25.13 -18.36
C TRP A 604 6.49 -26.24 -17.65
N LEU A 605 6.96 -27.49 -17.69
CA LEU A 605 6.38 -28.59 -16.91
C LEU A 605 6.40 -28.29 -15.39
N ALA A 606 7.47 -27.74 -14.82
CA ALA A 606 7.53 -27.40 -13.39
C ALA A 606 6.61 -26.24 -12.99
N ALA A 607 6.62 -25.13 -13.72
CA ALA A 607 5.73 -23.99 -13.45
C ALA A 607 4.25 -24.35 -13.70
N SER A 608 3.98 -25.13 -14.75
CA SER A 608 2.62 -25.60 -15.05
C SER A 608 2.13 -26.59 -14.02
N ILE A 609 2.99 -27.44 -13.46
CA ILE A 609 2.60 -28.34 -12.36
C ILE A 609 2.23 -27.54 -11.09
N PHE A 610 2.99 -26.51 -10.69
CA PHE A 610 2.61 -25.66 -9.54
C PHE A 610 1.36 -24.80 -9.78
N ILE A 611 1.19 -24.31 -11.00
CA ILE A 611 -0.01 -23.56 -11.39
C ILE A 611 -1.22 -24.50 -11.54
N MET A 612 -1.02 -25.76 -11.98
CA MET A 612 -2.06 -26.79 -12.03
C MET A 612 -2.49 -27.22 -10.64
N PHE A 613 -1.61 -27.22 -9.63
CA PHE A 613 -2.02 -27.46 -8.24
C PHE A 613 -2.78 -26.28 -7.61
N ALA A 614 -2.39 -25.03 -7.90
CA ALA A 614 -3.21 -23.86 -7.56
C ALA A 614 -4.56 -23.90 -8.30
N GLY A 615 -4.57 -24.34 -9.56
CA GLY A 615 -5.78 -24.52 -10.36
C GLY A 615 -6.69 -25.64 -9.84
N LEU A 616 -6.13 -26.79 -9.45
CA LEU A 616 -6.85 -27.92 -8.86
C LEU A 616 -7.44 -27.56 -7.49
N ALA A 617 -6.70 -26.84 -6.63
CA ALA A 617 -7.21 -26.33 -5.35
C ALA A 617 -8.37 -25.34 -5.55
N MET A 618 -8.27 -24.49 -6.57
CA MET A 618 -9.32 -23.52 -6.89
C MET A 618 -10.53 -24.18 -7.56
N ALA A 619 -10.33 -25.21 -8.37
CA ALA A 619 -11.40 -25.94 -9.05
C ALA A 619 -12.16 -26.89 -8.11
N GLU A 620 -11.47 -27.50 -7.14
CA GLU A 620 -12.09 -28.35 -6.11
C GLU A 620 -12.98 -27.52 -5.18
N LEU A 621 -12.48 -26.39 -4.65
CA LEU A 621 -13.27 -25.42 -3.87
C LEU A 621 -14.48 -24.92 -4.69
N ALA A 622 -14.26 -24.52 -5.94
CA ALA A 622 -15.35 -24.08 -6.81
C ALA A 622 -16.38 -25.17 -7.13
N SER A 623 -16.03 -26.47 -7.10
CA SER A 623 -16.92 -27.61 -7.38
C SER A 623 -17.69 -28.11 -6.15
N ALA A 624 -17.11 -27.95 -4.95
CA ALA A 624 -17.73 -28.34 -3.67
C ALA A 624 -18.81 -27.33 -3.24
N ALA A 625 -18.65 -26.07 -3.61
CA ALA A 625 -19.71 -25.09 -3.52
C ALA A 625 -19.92 -24.42 -4.87
N PRO A 626 -20.68 -25.01 -5.79
CA PRO A 626 -20.85 -24.44 -7.11
C PRO A 626 -21.77 -23.23 -7.03
N THR A 627 -21.25 -22.11 -6.53
CA THR A 627 -21.85 -20.78 -6.47
C THR A 627 -20.86 -19.84 -7.17
N SER A 628 -21.29 -18.65 -7.58
CA SER A 628 -20.33 -17.64 -8.07
C SER A 628 -19.28 -17.25 -7.02
N GLY A 629 -19.45 -17.72 -5.79
CA GLY A 629 -18.52 -17.65 -4.68
C GLY A 629 -18.06 -19.02 -4.17
N GLY A 630 -17.96 -20.04 -5.02
CA GLY A 630 -17.64 -21.40 -4.59
C GLY A 630 -16.28 -21.61 -3.95
N LEU A 631 -15.35 -20.76 -4.34
CA LEU A 631 -14.05 -20.64 -3.71
C LEU A 631 -14.09 -20.19 -2.24
N TYR A 632 -15.27 -19.80 -1.72
CA TYR A 632 -15.50 -19.31 -0.36
C TYR A 632 -16.21 -20.29 0.57
N PHE A 633 -16.39 -21.56 0.18
CA PHE A 633 -16.83 -22.60 1.13
C PHE A 633 -15.67 -23.34 1.77
#